data_AF-A0A4S0RUQ3-F1
#
_entry.id   AF-A0A4S0RUQ3-F1
#
_cell.length_a   1.000
_cell.length_b   1.000
_cell.length_c   1.000
_cell.angle_alpha   90.00
_cell.angle_beta   90.00
_cell.angle_gamma   90.00
#
_symmetry.space_group_name_H-M   'P 1'
#
loop_
_entity.id
_entity.type
_entity.pdbx_description
1 polymer ?
#
loop_
_entity_poly.entity_id
_entity_poly.type
_entity_poly.pdbx_seq_one_letter_code
_entity_poly.pdbx_strand_id
1 'polypeptide(L)'
;MRQRSKNIRAAIRARADAIDVARVAAKYCADANRQAVDEVLDEDAVAFAHSALLVGDALEIVGDSGPCLDRAQRRAWAAGRLLSILQSIRRTYALLDERKGTAATIAKLEREVEHWRTSAQAAWRASGMDKVVPFRDPKHSYHGTPEWAA
;
A
#
# COMPACT_ATOMS: atom_id res chain seq x y z
N MET A 1 -1.08 12.23 27.55
CA MET A 1 -0.10 12.92 26.65
C MET A 1 1.35 12.90 27.16
N ARG A 2 1.66 13.30 28.41
CA ARG A 2 3.06 13.41 28.90
C ARG A 2 3.89 12.13 28.80
N GLN A 3 3.28 10.95 28.93
CA GLN A 3 4.00 9.67 28.93
C GLN A 3 4.47 9.26 27.52
N ARG A 4 3.62 9.39 26.50
CA ARG A 4 3.99 9.13 25.08
C ARG A 4 5.23 9.91 24.66
N SER A 5 5.27 11.20 24.94
CA SER A 5 6.45 12.04 24.66
C SER A 5 7.70 11.64 25.43
N LYS A 6 7.56 11.01 26.61
CA LYS A 6 8.71 10.43 27.34
C LYS A 6 9.20 9.16 26.66
N ASN A 7 8.28 8.31 26.19
CA ASN A 7 8.61 7.07 25.49
C ASN A 7 9.35 7.37 24.18
N ILE A 8 8.83 8.30 23.37
CA ILE A 8 9.48 8.76 22.13
C ILE A 8 10.88 9.29 22.43
N ARG A 9 11.02 10.18 23.43
CA ARG A 9 12.34 10.71 23.84
C ARG A 9 13.31 9.62 24.30
N ALA A 10 12.81 8.60 24.99
CA ALA A 10 13.64 7.47 25.42
C ALA A 10 14.13 6.64 24.23
N ALA A 11 13.26 6.41 23.23
CA ALA A 11 13.61 5.68 22.01
C ALA A 11 14.65 6.41 21.14
N ILE A 12 14.59 7.75 21.07
CA ILE A 12 15.44 8.54 20.17
C ILE A 12 16.73 9.08 20.80
N ARG A 13 17.00 8.83 22.10
CA ARG A 13 18.02 9.55 22.91
C ARG A 13 19.48 9.42 22.44
N ALA A 14 19.76 8.70 21.34
CA ALA A 14 21.13 8.44 20.87
C ALA A 14 21.28 8.44 19.33
N ARG A 15 20.35 9.03 18.56
CA ARG A 15 20.40 8.98 17.09
C ARG A 15 20.41 10.33 16.39
N ALA A 16 21.13 10.38 15.27
CA ALA A 16 21.19 11.53 14.36
C ALA A 16 19.85 11.82 13.64
N ASP A 17 19.00 10.81 13.45
CA ASP A 17 17.67 10.91 12.80
C ASP A 17 16.52 11.12 13.80
N ALA A 18 16.81 11.55 15.03
CA ALA A 18 15.83 11.68 16.12
C ALA A 18 14.62 12.55 15.75
N ILE A 19 14.81 13.60 14.94
CA ILE A 19 13.73 14.49 14.48
C ILE A 19 12.76 13.75 13.54
N ASP A 20 13.28 12.98 12.60
CA ASP A 20 12.46 12.25 11.63
C ASP A 20 11.68 11.13 12.29
N VAL A 21 12.32 10.39 13.21
CA VAL A 21 11.66 9.34 13.98
C VAL A 21 10.55 9.91 14.86
N ALA A 22 10.78 11.07 15.49
CA ALA A 22 9.75 11.76 16.28
C ALA A 22 8.57 12.24 15.40
N ARG A 23 8.84 12.75 14.19
CA ARG A 23 7.80 13.12 13.22
C ARG A 23 6.99 11.92 12.77
N VAL A 24 7.63 10.78 12.53
CA VAL A 24 6.95 9.52 12.17
C VAL A 24 6.05 9.06 13.30
N ALA A 25 6.52 9.09 14.54
CA ALA A 25 5.70 8.74 15.70
C ALA A 25 4.48 9.66 15.82
N ALA A 26 4.67 10.98 15.63
CA ALA A 26 3.58 11.94 15.64
C ALA A 26 2.58 11.71 14.49
N LYS A 27 3.07 11.46 13.27
CA LYS A 27 2.25 11.11 12.11
C LYS A 27 1.42 9.87 12.41
N TYR A 28 2.05 8.78 12.82
CA TYR A 28 1.36 7.53 13.15
C TYR A 28 0.28 7.70 14.23
N CYS A 29 0.51 8.55 15.23
CA CYS A 29 -0.50 8.84 16.26
C CYS A 29 -1.68 9.66 15.76
N ALA A 30 -1.49 10.51 14.75
CA ALA A 30 -2.48 11.45 14.25
C ALA A 30 -3.17 10.99 12.96
N ASP A 31 -2.59 10.01 12.26
CA ASP A 31 -3.06 9.56 10.96
C ASP A 31 -4.36 8.77 11.06
N ALA A 32 -5.39 9.24 10.36
CA ALA A 32 -6.68 8.56 10.28
C ALA A 32 -6.58 7.24 9.48
N ASN A 33 -5.60 7.14 8.59
CA ASN A 33 -5.36 5.93 7.77
C ASN A 33 -4.30 5.00 8.38
N ARG A 34 -4.09 5.06 9.69
CA ARG A 34 -3.13 4.21 10.41
C ARG A 34 -3.33 2.72 10.12
N GLN A 35 -4.57 2.28 9.90
CA GLN A 35 -4.88 0.88 9.60
C GLN A 35 -4.09 0.33 8.41
N ALA A 36 -3.85 1.13 7.36
CA ALA A 36 -3.04 0.71 6.21
C ALA A 36 -1.56 0.49 6.57
N VAL A 37 -1.06 1.14 7.62
CA VAL A 37 0.27 0.88 8.17
C VAL A 37 0.24 -0.36 9.06
N ASP A 38 -0.78 -0.49 9.89
CA ASP A 38 -0.97 -1.63 10.80
C ASP A 38 -1.07 -2.95 10.02
N GLU A 39 -1.74 -2.97 8.86
CA GLU A 39 -1.86 -4.13 7.96
C GLU A 39 -0.52 -4.64 7.39
N VAL A 40 0.50 -3.78 7.35
CA VAL A 40 1.83 -4.13 6.80
C VAL A 40 2.80 -4.53 7.91
N LEU A 41 2.53 -4.10 9.15
CA LEU A 41 3.36 -4.42 10.30
C LEU A 41 2.96 -5.78 10.87
N ASP A 42 3.93 -6.43 11.50
CA ASP A 42 3.70 -7.63 12.29
C ASP A 42 2.79 -7.35 13.50
N GLU A 43 1.93 -8.30 13.86
CA GLU A 43 0.90 -8.10 14.91
C GLU A 43 1.53 -7.68 16.25
N ASP A 44 2.66 -8.28 16.62
CA ASP A 44 3.40 -7.92 17.83
C ASP A 44 3.95 -6.49 17.76
N ALA A 45 4.39 -6.05 16.58
CA ALA A 45 4.87 -4.69 16.37
C ALA A 45 3.71 -3.67 16.47
N VAL A 46 2.53 -4.00 15.96
CA VAL A 46 1.32 -3.18 16.07
C VAL A 46 0.89 -3.08 17.52
N ALA A 47 0.78 -4.20 18.23
CA ALA A 47 0.40 -4.22 19.64
C ALA A 47 1.37 -3.40 20.49
N PHE A 48 2.68 -3.56 20.26
CA PHE A 48 3.71 -2.81 20.95
C PHE A 48 3.63 -1.31 20.67
N ALA A 49 3.49 -0.92 19.41
CA ALA A 49 3.32 0.49 19.01
C ALA A 49 2.05 1.09 19.61
N HIS A 50 0.95 0.35 19.61
CA HIS A 50 -0.32 0.77 20.19
C HIS A 50 -0.17 1.04 21.68
N SER A 51 0.38 0.10 22.46
CA SER A 51 0.58 0.29 23.91
C SER A 51 1.54 1.45 24.21
N ALA A 52 2.66 1.53 23.50
CA ALA A 52 3.68 2.55 23.77
C ALA A 52 3.33 3.97 23.29
N LEU A 53 2.62 4.10 22.17
CA LEU A 53 2.35 5.38 21.49
C LEU A 53 0.90 5.83 21.57
N LEU A 54 -0.06 4.92 21.54
CA LEU A 54 -1.50 5.25 21.53
C LEU A 54 -2.10 5.14 22.93
N VAL A 55 -1.89 4.05 23.66
CA VAL A 55 -2.29 3.99 25.08
C VAL A 55 -1.38 4.91 25.89
N GLY A 56 -0.06 4.79 25.67
CA GLY A 56 0.96 5.58 26.34
C GLY A 56 1.43 4.96 27.63
N ASP A 57 1.49 3.63 27.69
CA ASP A 57 2.02 2.89 28.82
C ASP A 57 3.52 3.16 29.01
N ALA A 58 4.01 2.98 30.23
CA ALA A 58 5.43 3.17 30.50
C ALA A 58 6.26 2.09 29.79
N LEU A 59 7.42 2.47 29.21
CA LEU A 59 8.25 1.52 28.46
C LEU A 59 8.74 0.33 29.28
N GLU A 60 8.96 0.51 30.58
CA GLU A 60 9.27 -0.61 31.47
C GLU A 60 8.13 -1.62 31.66
N ILE A 61 6.87 -1.22 31.44
CA ILE A 61 5.69 -2.09 31.49
C ILE A 61 5.51 -2.77 30.14
N VAL A 62 5.58 -2.01 29.04
CA VAL A 62 5.54 -2.58 27.69
C VAL A 62 6.71 -3.53 27.45
N GLY A 63 7.86 -3.27 28.08
CA GLY A 63 9.06 -4.08 28.03
C GLY A 63 9.05 -5.31 28.94
N ASP A 64 7.99 -5.56 29.71
CA ASP A 64 7.90 -6.69 30.64
C ASP A 64 7.87 -8.05 29.90
N SER A 65 7.37 -8.05 28.67
CA SER A 65 7.42 -9.22 27.77
C SER A 65 8.81 -9.49 27.18
N GLY A 66 9.78 -8.59 27.40
CA GLY A 66 11.14 -8.74 26.93
C GLY A 66 11.98 -9.66 27.82
N PRO A 67 13.20 -10.03 27.38
CA PRO A 67 14.08 -10.96 28.11
C PRO A 67 14.74 -10.34 29.36
N CYS A 68 14.37 -9.12 29.73
CA CYS A 68 15.07 -8.33 30.74
C CYS A 68 14.40 -8.45 32.12
N LEU A 69 15.20 -8.66 33.17
CA LEU A 69 14.69 -8.82 34.53
C LEU A 69 14.53 -7.47 35.25
N ASP A 70 15.48 -6.55 35.08
CA ASP A 70 15.43 -5.25 35.76
C ASP A 70 14.63 -4.18 34.98
N ARG A 71 14.00 -3.26 35.72
CA ARG A 71 13.18 -2.16 35.18
C ARG A 71 13.97 -1.27 34.23
N ALA A 72 15.24 -0.96 34.54
CA ALA A 72 16.06 -0.12 33.67
C ALA A 72 16.41 -0.83 32.36
N GLN A 73 16.71 -2.13 32.42
CA GLN A 73 17.00 -2.97 31.25
C GLN A 73 15.77 -3.13 30.36
N ARG A 74 14.59 -3.42 30.94
CA ARG A 74 13.31 -3.49 30.22
C ARG A 74 13.01 -2.20 29.47
N ARG A 75 13.21 -1.06 30.14
CA ARG A 75 13.03 0.27 29.53
C ARG A 75 13.99 0.49 28.36
N ALA A 76 15.26 0.12 28.49
CA ALA A 76 16.25 0.26 27.43
C ALA A 76 15.93 -0.64 26.22
N TRP A 77 15.58 -1.90 26.48
CA TRP A 77 15.13 -2.84 25.46
C TRP A 77 13.88 -2.35 24.73
N ALA A 78 12.85 -1.95 25.47
CA ALA A 78 11.61 -1.42 24.92
C ALA A 78 11.82 -0.14 24.11
N ALA A 79 12.75 0.72 24.52
CA ALA A 79 13.14 1.90 23.76
C ALA A 79 13.80 1.52 22.41
N GLY A 80 14.68 0.52 22.41
CA GLY A 80 15.29 0.00 21.17
C GLY A 80 14.28 -0.68 20.24
N ARG A 81 13.35 -1.46 20.80
CA ARG A 81 12.26 -2.09 20.04
C ARG A 81 11.33 -1.05 19.44
N LEU A 82 10.92 -0.05 20.21
CA LEU A 82 10.08 1.06 19.74
C LEU A 82 10.75 1.82 18.60
N LEU A 83 12.05 2.09 18.73
CA LEU A 83 12.83 2.75 17.67
C LEU A 83 12.83 1.94 16.37
N SER A 84 13.06 0.63 16.45
CA SER A 84 12.99 -0.26 15.27
C SER A 84 11.61 -0.23 14.61
N ILE A 85 10.55 -0.31 15.41
CA ILE A 85 9.16 -0.24 14.92
C ILE A 85 8.88 1.10 14.24
N LEU A 86 9.33 2.22 14.81
CA LEU A 86 9.17 3.54 14.19
C LEU A 86 9.90 3.66 12.85
N GLN A 87 11.04 2.97 12.68
CA GLN A 87 11.73 2.91 11.39
C GLN A 87 10.97 2.07 10.37
N SER A 88 10.37 0.96 10.80
CA SER A 88 9.47 0.16 9.95
C SER A 88 8.25 0.96 9.52
N ILE A 89 7.57 1.64 10.45
CA ILE A 89 6.45 2.56 10.15
C ILE A 89 6.86 3.59 9.09
N ARG A 90 8.05 4.20 9.25
CA ARG A 90 8.56 5.16 8.25
C ARG A 90 8.69 4.53 6.86
N ARG A 91 9.24 3.31 6.78
CA ARG A 91 9.41 2.61 5.51
C ARG A 91 8.06 2.24 4.91
N THR A 92 7.11 1.78 5.72
CA THR A 92 5.75 1.46 5.29
C THR A 92 5.07 2.69 4.69
N TYR A 93 5.19 3.86 5.32
CA TYR A 93 4.66 5.10 4.73
C TYR A 93 5.24 5.40 3.36
N ALA A 94 6.57 5.28 3.19
CA ALA A 94 7.20 5.50 1.90
C ALA A 94 6.69 4.51 0.84
N LEU A 95 6.53 3.23 1.19
CA LEU A 95 6.00 2.20 0.29
C LEU A 95 4.53 2.45 -0.09
N LEU A 96 3.71 2.91 0.86
CA LEU A 96 2.31 3.26 0.58
C LEU A 96 2.21 4.45 -0.38
N ASP A 97 3.07 5.46 -0.23
CA ASP A 97 3.11 6.62 -1.12
C ASP A 97 3.63 6.21 -2.53
N GLU A 98 4.66 5.36 -2.60
CA GLU A 98 5.15 4.77 -3.86
C GLU A 98 4.07 3.95 -4.58
N ARG A 99 3.30 3.13 -3.83
CA ARG A 99 2.19 2.33 -4.38
C ARG A 99 1.10 3.22 -4.97
N LYS A 100 0.75 4.32 -4.30
CA LYS A 100 -0.23 5.31 -4.82
C LYS A 100 0.26 5.96 -6.11
N GLY A 101 1.53 6.36 -6.16
CA GLY A 101 2.14 6.94 -7.35
C GLY A 101 2.16 5.97 -8.54
N THR A 102 2.49 4.70 -8.28
CA THR A 102 2.47 3.64 -9.30
C THR A 102 1.05 3.38 -9.81
N ALA A 103 0.06 3.29 -8.91
CA ALA A 103 -1.34 3.10 -9.30
C ALA A 103 -1.87 4.25 -10.16
N ALA A 104 -1.54 5.50 -9.82
CA ALA A 104 -1.89 6.66 -10.63
C ALA A 104 -1.25 6.63 -12.03
N THR A 105 0.00 6.16 -12.11
CA THR A 105 0.71 5.99 -13.37
C THR A 105 0.07 4.92 -14.26
N ILE A 106 -0.27 3.77 -13.69
CA ILE A 106 -1.00 2.70 -14.39
C ILE A 106 -2.33 3.23 -14.93
N ALA A 107 -3.13 3.88 -14.09
CA ALA A 107 -4.43 4.42 -14.50
C ALA A 107 -4.32 5.48 -15.61
N LYS A 108 -3.19 6.21 -15.68
CA LYS A 108 -2.91 7.15 -16.77
C LYS A 108 -2.58 6.40 -18.06
N LEU A 109 -1.69 5.42 -17.99
CA LEU A 109 -1.29 4.62 -19.15
C LEU A 109 -2.45 3.82 -19.73
N GLU A 110 -3.34 3.28 -18.90
CA GLU A 110 -4.56 2.59 -19.35
C GLU A 110 -5.47 3.52 -20.17
N ARG A 111 -5.64 4.77 -19.72
CA ARG A 111 -6.40 5.79 -20.46
C ARG A 111 -5.74 6.14 -21.80
N GLU A 112 -4.41 6.25 -21.83
CA GLU A 112 -3.68 6.50 -23.08
C GLU A 112 -3.82 5.33 -24.06
N VAL A 113 -3.66 4.09 -23.59
CA VAL A 113 -3.85 2.89 -24.41
C VAL A 113 -5.25 2.83 -25.00
N GLU A 114 -6.29 3.14 -24.21
CA GLU A 114 -7.66 3.15 -24.70
C GLU A 114 -7.91 4.27 -25.72
N HIS A 115 -7.33 5.45 -25.50
CA HIS A 115 -7.36 6.53 -26.48
C HIS A 115 -6.67 6.14 -27.81
N TRP A 116 -5.52 5.47 -27.75
CA TRP A 116 -4.83 4.98 -28.94
C TRP A 116 -5.59 3.86 -29.65
N ARG A 117 -6.20 2.93 -28.89
CA ARG A 117 -7.04 1.85 -29.45
C ARG A 117 -8.24 2.40 -30.19
N THR A 118 -8.98 3.32 -29.57
CA THR A 118 -10.14 3.97 -30.19
C THR A 118 -9.75 4.77 -31.44
N SER A 119 -8.62 5.51 -31.38
CA SER A 119 -8.08 6.26 -32.52
C SER A 119 -7.64 5.35 -33.67
N ALA A 120 -6.95 4.25 -33.37
CA ALA A 120 -6.53 3.26 -34.37
C ALA A 120 -7.73 2.56 -35.01
N GLN A 121 -8.76 2.23 -34.21
CA GLN A 121 -9.98 1.62 -34.72
C GLN A 121 -10.78 2.61 -35.60
N ALA A 122 -10.83 3.89 -35.22
CA ALA A 122 -11.43 4.93 -36.04
C ALA A 122 -10.67 5.12 -37.36
N ALA A 123 -9.33 5.15 -37.32
CA ALA A 123 -8.49 5.23 -38.51
C ALA A 123 -8.66 4.00 -39.43
N TRP A 124 -8.77 2.80 -38.85
CA TRP A 124 -9.02 1.56 -39.60
C TRP A 124 -10.40 1.53 -40.27
N ARG A 125 -11.44 2.08 -39.62
CA ARG A 125 -12.76 2.27 -40.25
C ARG A 125 -12.71 3.32 -41.36
N ALA A 126 -12.00 4.43 -41.13
CA ALA A 126 -11.86 5.52 -42.08
C ALA A 126 -11.06 5.13 -43.35
N SER A 127 -10.10 4.22 -43.24
CA SER A 127 -9.31 3.72 -44.37
C SER A 127 -10.06 2.74 -45.29
N GLY A 128 -11.33 2.42 -44.99
CA GLY A 128 -12.16 1.56 -45.83
C GLY A 128 -11.80 0.07 -45.79
N MET A 129 -10.87 -0.34 -44.92
CA MET A 129 -10.47 -1.74 -44.75
C MET A 129 -11.59 -2.64 -44.20
N ASP A 130 -12.60 -2.08 -43.53
CA ASP A 130 -13.79 -2.80 -43.07
C ASP A 130 -14.63 -3.38 -44.23
N LYS A 131 -14.46 -2.85 -45.46
CA LYS A 131 -15.16 -3.34 -46.67
C LYS A 131 -14.38 -4.40 -47.45
N VAL A 132 -13.11 -4.64 -47.14
CA VAL A 132 -12.24 -5.54 -47.91
C VAL A 132 -11.79 -6.69 -47.02
N VAL A 133 -12.72 -7.60 -46.72
CA VAL A 133 -12.38 -8.97 -46.35
C VAL A 133 -12.44 -9.78 -47.64
N PRO A 134 -11.30 -10.14 -48.27
CA PRO A 134 -11.29 -10.75 -49.61
C PRO A 134 -11.92 -12.14 -49.68
N PHE A 135 -12.22 -12.76 -48.53
CA PHE A 135 -12.67 -14.16 -48.41
C PHE A 135 -14.02 -14.33 -47.74
N ARG A 136 -14.81 -13.26 -47.55
CA ARG A 136 -16.15 -13.40 -46.99
C ARG A 136 -17.13 -13.75 -48.11
N ASP A 137 -17.23 -15.03 -48.42
CA ASP A 137 -18.27 -15.54 -49.32
C ASP A 137 -19.65 -15.04 -48.84
N PRO A 138 -20.50 -14.53 -49.74
CA PRO A 138 -21.87 -14.20 -49.39
C PRO A 138 -22.54 -15.49 -48.92
N LYS A 139 -23.15 -15.45 -47.72
CA LYS A 139 -23.94 -16.57 -47.20
C LYS A 139 -24.82 -17.12 -48.32
N HIS A 140 -24.51 -18.32 -48.79
CA HIS A 140 -25.37 -19.06 -49.69
C HIS A 140 -26.66 -19.34 -48.91
N SER A 141 -27.66 -18.47 -49.08
CA SER A 141 -29.03 -18.76 -48.69
C SER A 141 -29.50 -19.87 -49.63
N TYR A 142 -29.37 -21.11 -49.17
CA TYR A 142 -29.88 -22.29 -49.85
C TYR A 142 -31.41 -22.21 -49.92
N HIS A 143 -31.94 -21.64 -51.00
CA HIS A 143 -33.34 -21.79 -51.41
C HIS A 143 -33.44 -22.93 -52.42
N GLY A 144 -33.15 -24.15 -51.95
CA GLY A 144 -33.39 -25.38 -52.71
C GLY A 144 -34.37 -26.23 -51.92
N THR A 145 -35.65 -26.21 -52.31
CA THR A 145 -36.59 -27.27 -51.90
C THR A 145 -36.04 -28.61 -52.42
N PRO A 146 -35.88 -29.64 -51.58
CA PRO A 146 -35.36 -30.92 -52.04
C PRO A 146 -36.37 -31.62 -52.95
N GLU A 147 -35.99 -31.90 -54.20
CA GLU A 147 -36.80 -32.60 -55.21
C GLU A 147 -37.02 -34.11 -54.94
N TRP A 148 -36.66 -34.63 -53.77
CA TRP A 148 -36.92 -36.04 -53.42
C TRP A 148 -38.26 -36.26 -52.69
N ALA A 149 -39.09 -35.22 -52.54
CA ALA A 149 -40.40 -35.30 -51.91
C ALA A 149 -41.56 -35.30 -52.94
N ALA A 150 -41.47 -36.17 -53.96
CA ALA A 150 -42.56 -36.49 -54.87
C ALA A 150 -42.71 -38.00 -55.04
#